data_AF-A0A3E3DZQ2-F1
#
_entry.id   AF-A0A3E3DZQ2-F1
#
_cell.length_a   1.000
_cell.length_b   1.000
_cell.length_c   1.000
_cell.angle_alpha   90.00
_cell.angle_beta   90.00
_cell.angle_gamma   90.00
#
_symmetry.space_group_name_H-M   'P 1'
#
loop_
_entity.id
_entity.type
_entity.pdbx_description
1 polymer ?
#
loop_
_entity_poly.entity_id
_entity_poly.type
_entity_poly.pdbx_seq_one_letter_code
_entity_poly.pdbx_strand_id
1 'polypeptide(L)'
;MTETQQNLYKLLIELDKICNDNDIQYFLAGGTSLGAIRHGGFLPWDDDVDLYITRKNYEKLDKVLNKMDIPNRSWITAENCETYCNPLPRYIDEDTTVIYRARIGDGTPHGQQIEFFILDPFPNDEEKQIEYKKYLWLYCEIMNPYFVSIRSTLPVETIDESLYNYYNKKIKKVGKNQVLFEIKEKITYDEDECDYYCARWGKRAIVYRKAWCDDVKLVQFEDRLFPVAKDVINCLSVDYGMNWNLIPNVDNQIIHSSIDRLDKSCWDNDEEIRKIVKKYNINDILYKNKQNNLFKGFRKIDFHRLESKLKNSYLQLLVNQWNKEKWRFSIEKTDELVKIFEPFFVFQLSFIYSKFNLSLDINEDLLETMVLSLIYSNRIKDCNIILNSNKKFSKEKDYSDICKAIYNLKIEKYNKNLNRVNVLLKYLINKNYSNQIEVLRTRAWLLSSEPTKSKNDDINSFKEFLSISNNDLEVFKYYADTLYYYGKKEEANKMYKDILNESNNGMIMLDIKNKLSKKRGGLDEKNN
;
A
#
# COMPACT_ATOMS: atom_id res chain seq x y z
N MET A 1 -4.01 10.82 -20.00
CA MET A 1 -3.63 9.41 -20.21
C MET A 1 -2.52 9.31 -21.23
N THR A 2 -1.50 8.49 -20.95
CA THR A 2 -0.51 8.01 -21.93
C THR A 2 -1.13 6.98 -22.88
N GLU A 3 -0.44 6.57 -23.94
CA GLU A 3 -0.90 5.49 -24.83
C GLU A 3 -1.10 4.17 -24.07
N THR A 4 -0.13 3.82 -23.21
CA THR A 4 -0.21 2.68 -22.27
C THR A 4 -1.49 2.71 -21.44
N GLN A 5 -1.80 3.86 -20.82
CA GLN A 5 -2.98 4.03 -19.98
C GLN A 5 -4.28 3.96 -20.80
N GLN A 6 -4.30 4.51 -22.02
CA GLN A 6 -5.47 4.44 -22.89
C GLN A 6 -5.81 2.99 -23.25
N ASN A 7 -4.82 2.16 -23.52
CA ASN A 7 -5.08 0.76 -23.85
C ASN A 7 -5.48 -0.07 -22.61
N LEU A 8 -4.80 0.10 -21.47
CA LEU A 8 -5.24 -0.49 -20.19
C LEU A 8 -6.67 -0.10 -19.83
N TYR A 9 -7.05 1.16 -20.06
CA TYR A 9 -8.38 1.64 -19.78
C TYR A 9 -9.44 0.93 -20.62
N LYS A 10 -9.15 0.69 -21.91
CA LYS A 10 -10.03 -0.10 -22.79
C LYS A 10 -10.19 -1.54 -22.28
N LEU A 11 -9.10 -2.19 -21.90
CA LEU A 11 -9.13 -3.54 -21.32
C LEU A 11 -9.93 -3.57 -20.02
N LEU A 12 -9.77 -2.56 -19.17
CA LEU A 12 -10.50 -2.46 -17.91
C LEU A 12 -12.00 -2.28 -18.14
N ILE A 13 -12.42 -1.48 -19.13
CA ILE A 13 -13.84 -1.34 -19.51
C ILE A 13 -14.41 -2.65 -20.04
N GLU A 14 -13.67 -3.35 -20.89
CA GLU A 14 -14.08 -4.64 -21.45
C GLU A 14 -14.27 -5.68 -20.34
N LEU A 15 -13.29 -5.80 -19.45
CA LEU A 15 -13.33 -6.71 -18.32
C LEU A 15 -14.44 -6.35 -17.31
N ASP A 16 -14.63 -5.06 -17.00
CA ASP A 16 -15.72 -4.60 -16.14
C ASP A 16 -17.07 -5.05 -16.66
N LYS A 17 -17.30 -4.92 -17.98
CA LYS A 17 -18.52 -5.42 -18.62
C LYS A 17 -18.67 -6.94 -18.45
N ILE A 18 -17.62 -7.72 -18.70
CA ILE A 18 -17.65 -9.18 -18.52
C ILE A 18 -18.01 -9.55 -17.08
N CYS A 19 -17.40 -8.88 -16.11
CA CYS A 19 -17.66 -9.11 -14.69
C CYS A 19 -19.11 -8.76 -14.31
N ASN A 20 -19.61 -7.60 -14.75
CA ASN A 20 -20.97 -7.14 -14.48
C ASN A 20 -22.02 -8.06 -15.11
N ASP A 21 -21.83 -8.48 -16.36
CA ASP A 21 -22.75 -9.38 -17.08
C ASP A 21 -22.83 -10.77 -16.43
N ASN A 22 -21.87 -11.15 -15.58
CA ASN A 22 -21.76 -12.47 -14.95
C ASN A 22 -21.87 -12.44 -13.41
N ASP A 23 -22.24 -11.32 -12.80
CA ASP A 23 -22.33 -11.16 -11.33
C ASP A 23 -21.01 -11.56 -10.62
N ILE A 24 -19.91 -11.00 -11.10
CA ILE A 24 -18.56 -11.19 -10.57
C ILE A 24 -18.09 -9.88 -9.96
N GLN A 25 -18.01 -9.86 -8.64
CA GLN A 25 -17.47 -8.69 -7.93
C GLN A 25 -15.94 -8.73 -7.92
N TYR A 26 -15.34 -7.65 -8.43
CA TYR A 26 -13.92 -7.32 -8.29
C TYR A 26 -13.81 -5.87 -7.80
N PHE A 27 -12.61 -5.42 -7.46
CA PHE A 27 -12.37 -4.01 -7.19
C PHE A 27 -10.94 -3.59 -7.53
N LEU A 28 -10.73 -2.31 -7.85
CA LEU A 28 -9.41 -1.78 -8.16
C LEU A 28 -8.46 -2.00 -6.96
N ALA A 29 -7.25 -2.48 -7.25
CA ALA A 29 -6.20 -2.77 -6.27
C ALA A 29 -5.04 -1.79 -6.37
N GLY A 30 -4.20 -1.77 -5.32
CA GLY A 30 -2.89 -1.12 -5.33
C GLY A 30 -2.87 0.28 -5.94
N GLY A 31 -1.99 0.48 -6.93
CA GLY A 31 -1.77 1.75 -7.61
C GLY A 31 -3.03 2.26 -8.31
N THR A 32 -3.77 1.37 -8.96
CA THR A 32 -5.02 1.69 -9.65
C THR A 32 -6.10 2.21 -8.69
N SER A 33 -6.28 1.55 -7.54
CA SER A 33 -7.20 1.99 -6.49
C SER A 33 -6.79 3.34 -5.90
N LEU A 34 -5.48 3.50 -5.66
CA LEU A 34 -4.92 4.75 -5.15
C LEU A 34 -5.10 5.90 -6.15
N GLY A 35 -4.92 5.64 -7.45
CA GLY A 35 -5.19 6.56 -8.54
C GLY A 35 -6.64 7.03 -8.52
N ALA A 36 -7.59 6.09 -8.45
CA ALA A 36 -9.02 6.41 -8.37
C ALA A 36 -9.34 7.40 -7.23
N ILE A 37 -8.83 7.11 -6.03
CA ILE A 37 -9.12 7.92 -4.83
C ILE A 37 -8.37 9.24 -4.81
N ARG A 38 -7.09 9.26 -5.22
CA ARG A 38 -6.19 10.40 -5.04
C ARG A 38 -6.08 11.31 -6.26
N HIS A 39 -6.35 10.80 -7.46
CA HIS A 39 -6.24 11.53 -8.72
C HIS A 39 -7.54 11.54 -9.54
N GLY A 40 -8.50 10.67 -9.23
CA GLY A 40 -9.72 10.49 -10.04
C GLY A 40 -9.49 9.73 -11.34
N GLY A 41 -8.40 8.96 -11.43
CA GLY A 41 -7.94 8.28 -12.64
C GLY A 41 -6.60 7.59 -12.41
N PHE A 42 -5.82 7.34 -13.46
CA PHE A 42 -4.49 6.74 -13.29
C PHE A 42 -3.55 7.60 -12.44
N LEU A 43 -2.60 6.96 -11.76
CA LEU A 43 -1.41 7.69 -11.31
C LEU A 43 -0.66 8.21 -12.56
N PRO A 44 -0.08 9.43 -12.53
CA PRO A 44 0.57 9.99 -13.72
C PRO A 44 1.71 9.14 -14.31
N TRP A 45 2.30 8.26 -13.49
CA TRP A 45 3.39 7.35 -13.84
C TRP A 45 2.97 5.87 -13.86
N ASP A 46 1.71 5.52 -13.57
CA ASP A 46 1.24 4.13 -13.60
C ASP A 46 1.34 3.55 -15.00
N ASP A 47 1.75 2.28 -15.07
CA ASP A 47 1.94 1.51 -16.30
C ASP A 47 1.16 0.19 -16.35
N ASP A 48 0.38 -0.11 -15.31
CA ASP A 48 -0.42 -1.32 -15.18
C ASP A 48 -1.82 -1.08 -14.57
N VAL A 49 -2.63 -2.14 -14.54
CA VAL A 49 -3.92 -2.18 -13.85
C VAL A 49 -3.96 -3.44 -12.99
N ASP A 50 -4.11 -3.22 -11.69
CA ASP A 50 -4.23 -4.27 -10.69
C ASP A 50 -5.66 -4.34 -10.15
N LEU A 51 -6.19 -5.55 -10.02
CA LEU A 51 -7.52 -5.80 -9.46
C LEU A 51 -7.45 -6.78 -8.28
N TYR A 52 -8.23 -6.51 -7.25
CA TYR A 52 -8.50 -7.47 -6.18
C TYR A 52 -9.78 -8.23 -6.50
N ILE A 53 -9.78 -9.52 -6.18
CA ILE A 53 -10.92 -10.40 -6.38
C ILE A 53 -10.96 -11.47 -5.28
N THR A 54 -12.11 -11.69 -4.65
CA THR A 54 -12.23 -12.76 -3.64
C THR A 54 -12.07 -14.12 -4.30
N ARG A 55 -11.57 -15.14 -3.59
CA ARG A 55 -11.42 -16.50 -4.13
C ARG A 55 -12.70 -17.00 -4.83
N LYS A 56 -13.86 -16.81 -4.20
CA LYS A 56 -15.16 -17.20 -4.75
C LYS A 56 -15.47 -16.52 -6.09
N ASN A 57 -15.22 -15.21 -6.20
CA ASN A 57 -15.44 -14.47 -7.46
C ASN A 57 -14.39 -14.83 -8.51
N TYR A 58 -13.14 -15.09 -8.11
CA TYR A 58 -12.10 -15.58 -9.00
C TYR A 58 -12.50 -16.91 -9.65
N GLU A 59 -13.01 -17.87 -8.86
CA GLU A 59 -13.45 -19.16 -9.39
C GLU A 59 -14.62 -19.03 -10.38
N LYS A 60 -15.49 -18.03 -10.21
CA LYS A 60 -16.51 -17.68 -11.21
C LYS A 60 -15.87 -17.13 -12.47
N LEU A 61 -14.99 -16.13 -12.34
CA LEU A 61 -14.31 -15.48 -13.46
C LEU A 61 -13.48 -16.44 -14.28
N ASP A 62 -12.71 -17.30 -13.63
CA ASP A 62 -11.90 -18.32 -14.27
C ASP A 62 -12.78 -19.27 -15.10
N LYS A 63 -13.94 -19.71 -14.57
CA LYS A 63 -14.89 -20.54 -15.32
C LYS A 63 -15.50 -19.83 -16.52
N VAL A 64 -15.77 -18.53 -16.40
CA VAL A 64 -16.35 -17.71 -17.47
C VAL A 64 -15.32 -17.50 -18.58
N LEU A 65 -14.13 -17.00 -18.26
CA LEU A 65 -13.10 -16.66 -19.23
C LEU A 65 -12.50 -17.90 -19.92
N ASN A 66 -12.41 -19.05 -19.25
CA ASN A 66 -12.00 -20.30 -19.91
C ASN A 66 -13.03 -20.82 -20.94
N LYS A 67 -14.26 -20.30 -20.95
CA LYS A 67 -15.31 -20.69 -21.90
C LYS A 67 -15.59 -19.65 -22.97
N MET A 68 -15.18 -18.40 -22.74
CA MET A 68 -15.36 -17.33 -23.69
C MET A 68 -14.25 -17.38 -24.75
N ASP A 69 -14.63 -17.26 -26.01
CA ASP A 69 -13.70 -17.00 -27.11
C ASP A 69 -13.75 -15.50 -27.40
N ILE A 70 -12.78 -14.76 -26.85
CA ILE A 70 -12.68 -13.31 -27.01
C ILE A 70 -11.52 -13.05 -27.97
N PRO A 71 -11.80 -12.49 -29.17
CA PRO A 71 -10.76 -12.25 -30.16
C PRO A 71 -9.60 -11.43 -29.60
N ASN A 72 -8.37 -11.88 -29.88
CA ASN A 72 -7.12 -11.22 -29.48
C ASN A 72 -7.01 -10.99 -27.96
N ARG A 73 -7.57 -11.89 -27.16
CA ARG A 73 -7.48 -11.88 -25.71
C ARG A 73 -7.09 -13.24 -25.18
N SER A 74 -6.23 -13.21 -24.17
CA SER A 74 -5.78 -14.40 -23.46
C SER A 74 -6.10 -14.31 -21.97
N TRP A 75 -6.77 -15.33 -21.45
CA TRP A 75 -6.92 -15.57 -20.02
C TRP A 75 -5.89 -16.60 -19.58
N ILE A 76 -4.89 -16.18 -18.80
CA ILE A 76 -3.76 -17.03 -18.40
C ILE A 76 -3.73 -17.19 -16.87
N THR A 77 -3.77 -18.44 -16.42
CA THR A 77 -3.72 -18.84 -15.01
C THR A 77 -2.76 -20.02 -14.83
N ALA A 78 -2.39 -20.31 -13.57
CA ALA A 78 -1.57 -21.47 -13.27
C ALA A 78 -2.35 -22.79 -13.47
N GLU A 79 -3.68 -22.71 -13.44
CA GLU A 79 -4.58 -23.84 -13.64
C GLU A 79 -4.81 -24.17 -15.12
N ASN A 80 -4.80 -23.19 -16.02
CA ASN A 80 -5.08 -23.41 -17.45
C ASN A 80 -3.84 -23.41 -18.36
N CYS A 81 -2.68 -22.96 -17.85
CA CYS A 81 -1.45 -22.86 -18.63
C CYS A 81 -0.26 -23.47 -17.87
N GLU A 82 0.21 -24.64 -18.30
CA GLU A 82 1.30 -25.38 -17.63
C GLU A 82 2.62 -24.60 -17.56
N THR A 83 2.90 -23.76 -18.57
CA THR A 83 4.13 -22.97 -18.61
C THR A 83 4.03 -21.68 -17.79
N TYR A 84 2.82 -21.29 -17.37
CA TYR A 84 2.61 -20.12 -16.54
C TYR A 84 3.04 -20.38 -15.09
N CYS A 85 3.77 -19.42 -14.51
CA CYS A 85 4.51 -19.65 -13.27
C CYS A 85 4.36 -18.52 -12.23
N ASN A 86 3.27 -17.76 -12.28
CA ASN A 86 2.99 -16.65 -11.37
C ASN A 86 1.61 -16.81 -10.70
N PRO A 87 1.46 -16.55 -9.38
CA PRO A 87 0.18 -16.75 -8.67
C PRO A 87 -0.94 -15.81 -9.09
N LEU A 88 -0.62 -14.77 -9.85
CA LEU A 88 -1.58 -13.75 -10.29
C LEU A 88 -2.17 -14.14 -11.66
N PRO A 89 -3.48 -14.40 -11.77
CA PRO A 89 -4.16 -14.53 -13.05
C PRO A 89 -4.03 -13.28 -13.90
N ARG A 90 -4.10 -13.43 -15.22
CA ARG A 90 -3.95 -12.32 -16.16
C ARG A 90 -4.94 -12.38 -17.31
N TYR A 91 -5.48 -11.21 -17.61
CA TYR A 91 -6.23 -10.94 -18.82
C TYR A 91 -5.37 -10.08 -19.75
N ILE A 92 -4.99 -10.64 -20.91
CA ILE A 92 -3.93 -10.11 -21.78
C ILE A 92 -4.50 -9.67 -23.12
N ASP A 93 -4.03 -8.52 -23.60
CA ASP A 93 -4.28 -7.99 -24.95
C ASP A 93 -3.22 -8.49 -25.94
N GLU A 94 -3.62 -9.36 -26.85
CA GLU A 94 -2.72 -9.99 -27.81
C GLU A 94 -2.34 -9.06 -28.98
N ASP A 95 -3.05 -7.95 -29.18
CA ASP A 95 -2.75 -6.95 -30.21
C ASP A 95 -1.59 -6.02 -29.83
N THR A 96 -1.07 -6.16 -28.60
CA THR A 96 0.05 -5.39 -28.08
C THR A 96 1.23 -6.27 -27.69
N THR A 97 2.42 -5.67 -27.58
CA THR A 97 3.63 -6.34 -27.09
C THR A 97 4.18 -5.58 -25.87
N VAL A 98 4.35 -6.27 -24.75
CA VAL A 98 4.94 -5.82 -23.48
C VAL A 98 5.79 -6.95 -22.91
N ILE A 99 7.11 -6.88 -23.13
CA ILE A 99 8.04 -7.94 -22.74
C ILE A 99 8.70 -7.59 -21.42
N TYR A 100 8.39 -8.37 -20.38
CA TYR A 100 9.08 -8.30 -19.10
C TYR A 100 10.24 -9.31 -19.03
N ARG A 101 11.37 -8.90 -18.46
CA ARG A 101 12.55 -9.76 -18.26
C ARG A 101 12.24 -11.09 -17.58
N ALA A 102 11.33 -11.09 -16.60
CA ALA A 102 10.97 -12.27 -15.83
C ALA A 102 10.07 -13.26 -16.59
N ARG A 103 9.55 -12.88 -17.76
CA ARG A 103 8.59 -13.68 -18.54
C ARG A 103 9.07 -14.10 -19.92
N ILE A 104 10.23 -13.59 -20.35
CA ILE A 104 10.71 -13.76 -21.71
C ILE A 104 10.72 -15.23 -22.18
N GLY A 105 10.82 -16.21 -21.27
CA GLY A 105 10.79 -17.63 -21.61
C GLY A 105 9.72 -18.47 -20.90
N ASP A 106 8.65 -17.86 -20.38
CA ASP A 106 7.50 -18.62 -19.83
C ASP A 106 6.52 -19.12 -20.92
N GLY A 107 6.74 -18.75 -22.18
CA GLY A 107 5.97 -19.22 -23.33
C GLY A 107 4.52 -18.68 -23.40
N THR A 108 4.16 -17.74 -22.53
CA THR A 108 2.85 -17.09 -22.51
C THR A 108 2.84 -15.83 -23.38
N PRO A 109 1.65 -15.34 -23.81
CA PRO A 109 1.54 -14.10 -24.55
C PRO A 109 2.19 -12.92 -23.81
N HIS A 110 3.00 -12.13 -24.51
CA HIS A 110 3.65 -10.92 -23.97
C HIS A 110 2.88 -9.68 -24.38
N GLY A 111 1.58 -9.63 -24.08
CA GLY A 111 0.75 -8.44 -24.29
C GLY A 111 0.63 -7.58 -23.04
N GLN A 112 0.07 -6.39 -23.20
CA GLN A 112 -0.39 -5.59 -22.09
C GLN A 112 -1.50 -6.32 -21.34
N GLN A 113 -1.60 -6.11 -20.02
CA GLN A 113 -2.34 -7.03 -19.16
C GLN A 113 -3.00 -6.33 -17.98
N ILE A 114 -4.08 -6.95 -17.50
CA ILE A 114 -4.66 -6.71 -16.17
C ILE A 114 -4.24 -7.86 -15.27
N GLU A 115 -3.70 -7.55 -14.09
CA GLU A 115 -3.32 -8.56 -13.09
C GLU A 115 -4.37 -8.66 -11.98
N PHE A 116 -4.64 -9.89 -11.53
CA PHE A 116 -5.57 -10.15 -10.43
C PHE A 116 -4.84 -10.63 -9.18
N PHE A 117 -5.05 -9.93 -8.08
CA PHE A 117 -4.66 -10.33 -6.74
C PHE A 117 -5.84 -11.06 -6.09
N ILE A 118 -5.72 -12.38 -6.01
CA ILE A 118 -6.73 -13.21 -5.36
C ILE A 118 -6.67 -12.98 -3.85
N LEU A 119 -7.80 -12.58 -3.26
CA LEU A 119 -8.00 -12.45 -1.82
C LEU A 119 -8.48 -13.78 -1.27
N ASP A 120 -7.55 -14.50 -0.63
CA ASP A 120 -7.79 -15.80 -0.01
C ASP A 120 -8.23 -15.64 1.45
N PRO A 121 -9.15 -16.46 1.96
CA PRO A 121 -9.49 -16.50 3.39
C PRO A 121 -8.24 -16.67 4.25
N PHE A 122 -8.11 -15.84 5.29
CA PHE A 122 -6.96 -15.80 6.17
C PHE A 122 -7.38 -16.07 7.62
N PRO A 123 -6.79 -17.08 8.29
CA PRO A 123 -7.28 -17.57 9.58
C PRO A 123 -7.20 -16.53 10.68
N ASN A 124 -8.10 -16.62 11.65
CA ASN A 124 -8.15 -15.71 12.80
C ASN A 124 -7.08 -15.99 13.87
N ASP A 125 -6.64 -17.24 13.98
CA ASP A 125 -5.66 -17.69 14.98
C ASP A 125 -4.23 -17.26 14.62
N GLU A 126 -3.50 -16.67 15.58
CA GLU A 126 -2.17 -16.10 15.33
C GLU A 126 -1.12 -17.15 14.90
N GLU A 127 -1.15 -18.36 15.45
CA GLU A 127 -0.20 -19.42 15.08
C GLU A 127 -0.45 -19.88 13.64
N LYS A 128 -1.72 -20.10 13.29
CA LYS A 128 -2.14 -20.43 11.92
C LYS A 128 -1.81 -19.30 10.93
N GLN A 129 -1.88 -18.04 11.34
CA GLN A 129 -1.48 -16.91 10.51
C GLN A 129 0.03 -16.91 10.18
N ILE A 130 0.87 -17.27 11.15
CA ILE A 130 2.32 -17.41 10.91
C ILE A 130 2.58 -18.56 9.94
N GLU A 131 1.91 -19.70 10.15
CA GLU A 131 2.00 -20.87 9.27
C GLU A 131 1.53 -20.52 7.84
N TYR A 132 0.36 -19.88 7.71
CA TYR A 132 -0.18 -19.43 6.43
C TYR A 132 0.83 -18.57 5.67
N LYS A 133 1.39 -17.54 6.31
CA LYS A 133 2.35 -16.63 5.67
C LYS A 133 3.58 -17.39 5.16
N LYS A 134 4.09 -18.33 5.97
CA LYS A 134 5.23 -19.19 5.62
C LYS A 134 4.94 -20.05 4.38
N TYR A 135 3.78 -20.71 4.33
CA TYR A 135 3.41 -21.52 3.17
C TYR A 135 3.00 -20.70 1.95
N LEU A 136 2.44 -19.50 2.11
CA LEU A 136 2.15 -18.59 1.00
C LEU A 136 3.46 -18.14 0.31
N TRP A 137 4.46 -17.73 1.09
CA TRP A 137 5.79 -17.44 0.55
C TRP A 137 6.35 -18.63 -0.20
N LEU A 138 6.35 -19.82 0.43
CA LEU A 138 6.87 -21.04 -0.18
C LEU A 138 6.14 -21.41 -1.48
N TYR A 139 4.81 -21.30 -1.50
CA TYR A 139 3.98 -21.55 -2.67
C TYR A 139 4.44 -20.67 -3.85
N CYS A 140 4.55 -19.37 -3.60
CA CYS A 140 4.94 -18.40 -4.64
C CYS A 140 6.40 -18.59 -5.07
N GLU A 141 7.31 -18.88 -4.13
CA GLU A 141 8.72 -19.14 -4.39
C GLU A 141 8.92 -20.41 -5.23
N ILE A 142 8.19 -21.49 -4.94
CA ILE A 142 8.27 -22.73 -5.76
C ILE A 142 7.65 -22.51 -7.13
N MET A 143 6.56 -21.75 -7.20
CA MET A 143 5.82 -21.60 -8.45
C MET A 143 6.61 -20.85 -9.51
N ASN A 144 7.28 -19.74 -9.16
CA ASN A 144 8.01 -18.90 -10.11
C ASN A 144 9.49 -19.31 -10.25
N PRO A 145 9.94 -19.92 -11.36
CA PRO A 145 11.32 -20.39 -11.52
C PRO A 145 12.34 -19.28 -11.85
N TYR A 146 11.92 -18.05 -12.12
CA TYR A 146 12.78 -16.98 -12.65
C TYR A 146 12.98 -15.80 -11.70
N PHE A 147 12.08 -15.61 -10.73
CA PHE A 147 12.11 -14.50 -9.79
C PHE A 147 12.21 -14.99 -8.33
N VAL A 148 12.93 -14.23 -7.51
CA VAL A 148 13.08 -14.51 -6.06
C VAL A 148 12.02 -13.73 -5.30
N SER A 149 11.09 -14.43 -4.65
CA SER A 149 10.06 -13.80 -3.82
C SER A 149 10.61 -13.30 -2.48
N ILE A 150 11.73 -13.86 -2.00
CA ILE A 150 12.45 -13.32 -0.84
C ILE A 150 12.81 -11.86 -1.08
N ARG A 151 12.20 -10.99 -0.29
CA ARG A 151 12.56 -9.58 -0.20
C ARG A 151 13.02 -9.24 1.20
N SER A 152 13.82 -8.18 1.30
CA SER A 152 14.22 -7.64 2.60
C SER A 152 13.01 -7.37 3.50
N THR A 153 11.85 -7.03 2.92
CA THR A 153 10.55 -6.65 3.52
C THR A 153 9.65 -7.80 4.02
N LEU A 154 10.00 -9.08 3.83
CA LEU A 154 9.24 -10.21 4.40
C LEU A 154 9.69 -10.53 5.83
N PRO A 155 8.80 -10.89 6.78
CA PRO A 155 9.19 -11.33 8.12
C PRO A 155 10.15 -12.53 8.06
N VAL A 156 11.11 -12.60 8.99
CA VAL A 156 12.15 -13.66 8.97
C VAL A 156 11.53 -15.02 9.28
N GLU A 157 10.46 -15.03 10.07
CA GLU A 157 9.69 -16.20 10.48
C GLU A 157 8.94 -16.81 9.29
N THR A 158 8.68 -16.02 8.25
CA THR A 158 8.04 -16.45 7.00
C THR A 158 9.01 -17.17 6.07
N ILE A 159 10.31 -16.87 6.15
CA ILE A 159 11.33 -17.39 5.23
C ILE A 159 12.08 -18.53 5.89
N ASP A 160 12.00 -19.73 5.30
CA ASP A 160 12.63 -20.93 5.86
C ASP A 160 13.39 -21.74 4.78
N GLU A 161 14.73 -21.67 4.86
CA GLU A 161 15.63 -22.40 3.96
C GLU A 161 15.47 -23.91 4.10
N SER A 162 15.24 -24.42 5.30
CA SER A 162 15.10 -25.86 5.56
C SER A 162 13.81 -26.39 4.94
N LEU A 163 12.71 -25.65 5.09
CA LEU A 163 11.42 -25.97 4.49
C LEU A 163 11.51 -25.92 2.95
N TYR A 164 12.11 -24.88 2.38
CA TYR A 164 12.34 -24.78 0.93
C TYR A 164 13.16 -25.96 0.41
N ASN A 165 14.26 -26.32 1.09
CA ASN A 165 15.10 -27.45 0.71
C ASN A 165 14.37 -28.79 0.82
N TYR A 166 13.53 -28.97 1.84
CA TYR A 166 12.68 -30.15 2.00
C TYR A 166 11.74 -30.32 0.79
N TYR A 167 10.98 -29.28 0.43
CA TYR A 167 10.05 -29.35 -0.68
C TYR A 167 10.74 -29.48 -2.04
N ASN A 168 11.91 -28.86 -2.26
CA ASN A 168 12.68 -29.10 -3.48
C ASN A 168 13.16 -30.55 -3.64
N LYS A 169 13.54 -31.21 -2.54
CA LYS A 169 13.83 -32.65 -2.57
C LYS A 169 12.57 -33.46 -2.87
N LYS A 170 11.40 -33.03 -2.38
CA LYS A 170 10.12 -33.68 -2.65
C LYS A 170 9.68 -33.51 -4.11
N ILE A 171 9.88 -32.34 -4.71
CA ILE A 171 9.62 -32.08 -6.14
C ILE A 171 10.34 -33.09 -7.03
N LYS A 172 11.60 -33.44 -6.72
CA LYS A 172 12.36 -34.46 -7.46
C LYS A 172 11.77 -35.87 -7.38
N LYS A 173 10.93 -36.15 -6.38
CA LYS A 173 10.33 -37.48 -6.14
C LYS A 173 8.91 -37.59 -6.71
N VAL A 174 8.08 -36.56 -6.55
CA VAL A 174 6.64 -36.63 -6.86
C VAL A 174 6.17 -35.59 -7.90
N GLY A 175 7.06 -34.73 -8.38
CA GLY A 175 6.73 -33.67 -9.33
C GLY A 175 6.30 -32.35 -8.67
N LYS A 176 6.43 -31.25 -9.43
CA LYS A 176 6.14 -29.88 -8.96
C LYS A 176 4.65 -29.67 -8.65
N ASN A 177 3.76 -30.15 -9.52
CA ASN A 177 2.32 -29.91 -9.39
C ASN A 177 1.74 -30.55 -8.13
N GLN A 178 2.15 -31.79 -7.81
CA GLN A 178 1.74 -32.47 -6.58
C GLN A 178 2.19 -31.69 -5.32
N VAL A 179 3.42 -31.16 -5.32
CA VAL A 179 3.95 -30.36 -4.23
C VAL A 179 3.20 -29.03 -4.09
N LEU A 180 2.93 -28.34 -5.20
CA LEU A 180 2.16 -27.10 -5.18
C LEU A 180 0.74 -27.32 -4.67
N PHE A 181 0.10 -28.42 -5.04
CA PHE A 181 -1.21 -28.81 -4.52
C PHE A 181 -1.16 -28.99 -2.99
N GLU A 182 -0.22 -29.78 -2.48
CA GLU A 182 -0.04 -29.98 -1.04
C GLU A 182 0.19 -28.68 -0.26
N ILE A 183 0.99 -27.75 -0.81
CA ILE A 183 1.23 -26.44 -0.18
C ILE A 183 -0.03 -25.57 -0.26
N LYS A 184 -0.76 -25.59 -1.37
CA LYS A 184 -2.02 -24.83 -1.56
C LYS A 184 -3.07 -25.23 -0.53
N GLU A 185 -3.12 -26.51 -0.15
CA GLU A 185 -4.00 -27.00 0.93
C GLU A 185 -3.64 -26.39 2.30
N LYS A 186 -2.36 -26.06 2.55
CA LYS A 186 -1.91 -25.41 3.81
C LYS A 186 -2.32 -23.93 3.91
N ILE A 187 -2.70 -23.32 2.80
CA ILE A 187 -3.12 -21.92 2.71
C ILE A 187 -4.57 -21.78 2.22
N THR A 188 -5.36 -22.85 2.33
CA THR A 188 -6.78 -22.84 1.98
C THR A 188 -7.60 -23.03 3.26
N TYR A 189 -8.51 -22.09 3.49
CA TYR A 189 -9.38 -22.02 4.65
C TYR A 189 -10.80 -21.74 4.20
N ASP A 190 -11.78 -22.13 5.01
CA ASP A 190 -13.17 -21.75 4.80
C ASP A 190 -13.33 -20.24 5.01
N GLU A 191 -14.02 -19.60 4.09
CA GLU A 191 -14.27 -18.16 4.11
C GLU A 191 -15.18 -17.75 5.29
N ASP A 192 -16.08 -18.62 5.73
CA ASP A 192 -17.02 -18.33 6.81
C ASP A 192 -16.36 -18.42 8.20
N GLU A 193 -15.20 -19.05 8.30
CA GLU A 193 -14.39 -19.15 9.53
C GLU A 193 -13.35 -18.03 9.69
N CYS A 194 -13.25 -17.13 8.70
CA CYS A 194 -12.21 -16.11 8.61
C CYS A 194 -12.77 -14.68 8.65
N ASP A 195 -12.16 -13.82 9.47
CA ASP A 195 -12.47 -12.38 9.52
C ASP A 195 -11.53 -11.55 8.63
N TYR A 196 -10.60 -12.20 7.94
CA TYR A 196 -9.56 -11.56 7.15
C TYR A 196 -9.40 -12.23 5.80
N TYR A 197 -8.90 -11.46 4.84
CA TYR A 197 -8.35 -11.96 3.59
C TYR A 197 -6.85 -11.68 3.51
N CYS A 198 -6.10 -12.54 2.82
CA CYS A 198 -4.73 -12.30 2.44
C CYS A 198 -4.59 -12.34 0.91
N ALA A 199 -3.97 -11.30 0.35
CA ALA A 199 -3.65 -11.28 -1.08
C ALA A 199 -2.62 -12.37 -1.41
N ARG A 200 -2.90 -13.20 -2.42
CA ARG A 200 -2.04 -14.30 -2.88
C ARG A 200 -0.78 -13.79 -3.58
N TRP A 201 0.14 -13.21 -2.81
CA TRP A 201 1.34 -12.59 -3.34
C TRP A 201 2.58 -12.87 -2.49
N GLY A 202 3.58 -13.52 -3.10
CA GLY A 202 4.76 -14.03 -2.38
C GLY A 202 5.75 -12.97 -1.92
N LYS A 203 5.67 -11.73 -2.41
CA LYS A 203 6.59 -10.64 -2.03
C LYS A 203 6.25 -10.00 -0.69
N ARG A 204 4.98 -10.07 -0.28
CA ARG A 204 4.45 -9.50 0.97
C ARG A 204 3.09 -10.13 1.26
N ALA A 205 2.89 -10.62 2.47
CA ALA A 205 1.55 -10.97 2.94
C ALA A 205 0.77 -9.69 3.26
N ILE A 206 -0.12 -9.29 2.36
CA ILE A 206 -1.02 -8.17 2.59
C ILE A 206 -2.33 -8.72 3.12
N VAL A 207 -2.75 -8.25 4.29
CA VAL A 207 -3.91 -8.78 5.01
C VAL A 207 -4.92 -7.66 5.23
N TYR A 208 -6.17 -7.93 4.90
CA TYR A 208 -7.29 -7.01 5.04
C TYR A 208 -8.35 -7.62 5.94
N ARG A 209 -9.13 -6.79 6.65
CA ARG A 209 -10.37 -7.28 7.26
C ARG A 209 -11.37 -7.62 6.16
N LYS A 210 -12.04 -8.75 6.28
CA LYS A 210 -13.10 -9.20 5.35
C LYS A 210 -14.16 -8.12 5.16
N ALA A 211 -14.63 -7.51 6.25
CA ALA A 211 -15.66 -6.44 6.25
C ALA A 211 -15.27 -5.14 5.50
N TRP A 212 -14.02 -4.98 5.07
CA TRP A 212 -13.60 -3.86 4.23
C TRP A 212 -13.75 -4.14 2.74
N CYS A 213 -13.76 -5.43 2.39
CA CYS A 213 -13.61 -5.97 1.04
C CYS A 213 -14.79 -6.87 0.62
N ASP A 214 -15.73 -7.14 1.53
CA ASP A 214 -16.91 -7.98 1.30
C ASP A 214 -17.92 -7.34 0.33
N ASP A 215 -17.84 -6.02 0.17
CA ASP A 215 -18.66 -5.20 -0.69
C ASP A 215 -17.82 -4.09 -1.33
N VAL A 216 -18.39 -3.42 -2.33
CA VAL A 216 -17.72 -2.40 -3.13
C VAL A 216 -18.46 -1.08 -3.10
N LYS A 217 -17.74 0.00 -3.40
CA LYS A 217 -18.35 1.30 -3.74
C LYS A 217 -17.82 1.77 -5.07
N LEU A 218 -18.67 2.45 -5.83
CA LEU A 218 -18.30 3.02 -7.11
C LEU A 218 -17.63 4.38 -6.93
N VAL A 219 -16.48 4.58 -7.56
CA VAL A 219 -15.75 5.86 -7.56
C VAL A 219 -15.33 6.25 -8.97
N GLN A 220 -15.13 7.55 -9.18
CA GLN A 220 -14.66 8.07 -10.47
C GLN A 220 -13.25 7.57 -10.78
N PHE A 221 -13.07 7.03 -11.98
CA PHE A 221 -11.78 6.71 -12.57
C PHE A 221 -11.82 7.08 -14.06
N GLU A 222 -11.07 8.12 -14.42
CA GLU A 222 -11.16 8.81 -15.71
C GLU A 222 -12.60 9.31 -15.95
N ASP A 223 -13.29 8.84 -16.99
CA ASP A 223 -14.65 9.26 -17.35
C ASP A 223 -15.77 8.32 -16.82
N ARG A 224 -15.43 7.24 -16.11
CA ARG A 224 -16.40 6.23 -15.64
C ARG A 224 -16.31 5.94 -14.16
N LEU A 225 -17.29 5.19 -13.67
CA LEU A 225 -17.31 4.67 -12.30
C LEU A 225 -16.80 3.24 -12.28
N PHE A 226 -15.89 2.93 -11.36
CA PHE A 226 -15.36 1.58 -11.15
C PHE A 226 -15.45 1.18 -9.67
N PRO A 227 -15.55 -0.13 -9.38
CA PRO A 227 -15.63 -0.62 -8.01
C PRO A 227 -14.27 -0.49 -7.30
N VAL A 228 -14.28 0.11 -6.11
CA VAL A 228 -13.22 -0.01 -5.11
C VAL A 228 -13.78 -0.73 -3.88
N ALA A 229 -12.91 -1.25 -3.01
CA ALA A 229 -13.32 -1.81 -1.72
C ALA A 229 -14.21 -0.81 -0.95
N LYS A 230 -15.26 -1.30 -0.29
CA LYS A 230 -16.17 -0.49 0.53
C LYS A 230 -15.42 0.47 1.47
N ASP A 231 -14.43 -0.06 2.18
CA ASP A 231 -13.53 0.72 3.02
C ASP A 231 -12.13 0.88 2.42
N VAL A 232 -12.10 1.44 1.20
CA VAL A 232 -10.87 1.71 0.44
C VAL A 232 -9.81 2.48 1.24
N ILE A 233 -10.18 3.38 2.15
CA ILE A 233 -9.20 4.17 2.92
C ILE A 233 -8.44 3.28 3.91
N ASN A 234 -9.12 2.33 4.56
CA ASN A 234 -8.45 1.32 5.38
C ASN A 234 -7.54 0.41 4.53
N CYS A 235 -8.00 -0.04 3.36
CA CYS A 235 -7.18 -0.84 2.44
C CYS A 235 -5.92 -0.09 1.99
N LEU A 236 -6.05 1.15 1.53
CA LEU A 236 -4.92 1.99 1.12
C LEU A 236 -3.96 2.27 2.28
N SER A 237 -4.48 2.37 3.50
CA SER A 237 -3.64 2.55 4.69
C SER A 237 -2.87 1.28 5.07
N VAL A 238 -3.38 0.08 4.76
CA VAL A 238 -2.59 -1.17 4.82
C VAL A 238 -1.51 -1.17 3.74
N ASP A 239 -1.85 -0.78 2.52
CA ASP A 239 -0.94 -0.86 1.37
C ASP A 239 0.24 0.12 1.49
N TYR A 240 -0.08 1.38 1.79
CA TYR A 240 0.83 2.52 1.74
C TYR A 240 1.10 3.18 3.11
N GLY A 241 0.43 2.74 4.18
CA GLY A 241 0.54 3.35 5.51
C GLY A 241 -0.19 4.69 5.62
N MET A 242 0.14 5.46 6.67
CA MET A 242 -0.45 6.79 6.92
C MET A 242 -0.18 7.80 5.81
N ASN A 243 0.76 7.55 4.90
CA ASN A 243 1.16 8.48 3.85
C ASN A 243 0.50 8.18 2.50
N TRP A 244 -0.51 7.31 2.45
CA TRP A 244 -1.24 6.96 1.22
C TRP A 244 -1.73 8.22 0.45
N ASN A 245 -2.12 9.27 1.18
CA ASN A 245 -2.60 10.52 0.59
C ASN A 245 -1.49 11.39 0.00
N LEU A 246 -0.21 11.10 0.27
CA LEU A 246 0.94 11.87 -0.21
C LEU A 246 1.50 11.31 -1.51
N ILE A 247 1.80 12.20 -2.46
CA ILE A 247 2.51 11.92 -3.70
C ILE A 247 3.99 11.73 -3.38
N PRO A 248 4.57 10.57 -3.72
CA PRO A 248 5.99 10.33 -3.50
C PRO A 248 6.86 11.16 -4.45
N ASN A 249 8.09 11.46 -4.02
CA ASN A 249 9.13 12.02 -4.89
C ASN A 249 9.36 11.11 -6.11
N VAL A 250 9.84 11.68 -7.21
CA VAL A 250 10.02 10.99 -8.50
C VAL A 250 10.81 9.68 -8.36
N ASP A 251 11.89 9.65 -7.58
CA ASP A 251 12.71 8.45 -7.38
C ASP A 251 11.96 7.29 -6.67
N ASN A 252 10.85 7.60 -6.01
CA ASN A 252 9.99 6.65 -5.31
C ASN A 252 8.71 6.34 -6.10
N GLN A 253 8.56 6.87 -7.32
CA GLN A 253 7.49 6.53 -8.25
C GLN A 253 7.90 5.24 -8.98
N ILE A 254 7.13 4.18 -8.76
CA ILE A 254 7.45 2.85 -9.29
C ILE A 254 6.86 2.74 -10.70
N ILE A 255 7.70 2.37 -11.65
CA ILE A 255 7.35 2.01 -13.02
C ILE A 255 8.02 0.68 -13.31
N HIS A 256 7.33 -0.23 -13.99
CA HIS A 256 7.90 -1.51 -14.39
C HIS A 256 8.83 -1.35 -15.59
N SER A 257 9.91 -2.12 -15.60
CA SER A 257 10.84 -2.15 -16.73
C SER A 257 10.39 -3.21 -17.73
N SER A 258 9.91 -2.74 -18.88
CA SER A 258 9.47 -3.56 -20.01
C SER A 258 9.94 -2.97 -21.35
N ILE A 259 9.84 -3.77 -22.40
CA ILE A 259 9.97 -3.34 -23.79
C ILE A 259 8.57 -3.36 -24.39
N ASP A 260 8.09 -2.20 -24.82
CA ASP A 260 6.69 -2.00 -25.18
C ASP A 260 6.53 -1.60 -26.65
N ARG A 261 5.60 -2.24 -27.33
CA ARG A 261 5.10 -1.92 -28.68
C ARG A 261 3.59 -2.13 -28.69
N LEU A 262 2.85 -1.07 -28.43
CA LEU A 262 1.39 -1.10 -28.33
C LEU A 262 0.69 -1.11 -29.71
N ASP A 263 1.47 -0.96 -30.78
CA ASP A 263 1.05 -1.01 -32.18
C ASP A 263 1.30 -2.38 -32.85
N LYS A 264 1.76 -3.38 -32.09
CA LYS A 264 2.22 -4.67 -32.59
C LYS A 264 1.73 -5.83 -31.73
N SER A 265 1.17 -6.85 -32.38
CA SER A 265 0.74 -8.06 -31.69
C SER A 265 1.91 -8.76 -31.03
N CYS A 266 1.69 -9.33 -29.83
CA CYS A 266 2.71 -10.12 -29.15
C CYS A 266 3.12 -11.37 -29.95
N TRP A 267 2.30 -11.80 -30.92
CA TRP A 267 2.58 -12.92 -31.80
C TRP A 267 3.52 -12.58 -32.96
N ASP A 268 3.64 -11.30 -33.35
CA ASP A 268 4.47 -10.87 -34.50
C ASP A 268 5.94 -11.29 -34.35
N ASN A 269 6.44 -11.35 -33.11
CA ASN A 269 7.85 -11.65 -32.79
C ASN A 269 8.03 -12.92 -31.95
N ASP A 270 6.95 -13.66 -31.65
CA ASP A 270 6.99 -14.80 -30.71
C ASP A 270 7.96 -15.89 -31.17
N GLU A 271 7.97 -16.24 -32.47
CA GLU A 271 8.88 -17.26 -33.01
C GLU A 271 10.35 -16.84 -32.87
N GLU A 272 10.66 -15.57 -33.14
CA GLU A 272 12.03 -15.04 -33.01
C GLU A 272 12.46 -14.99 -31.54
N ILE A 273 11.59 -14.54 -30.65
CA ILE A 273 11.82 -14.55 -29.20
C ILE A 273 12.10 -15.98 -28.72
N ARG A 274 11.29 -16.97 -29.12
CA ARG A 274 11.52 -18.39 -28.79
C ARG A 274 12.86 -18.90 -29.31
N LYS A 275 13.25 -18.52 -30.53
CA LYS A 275 14.57 -18.85 -31.10
C LYS A 275 15.71 -18.25 -30.27
N ILE A 276 15.60 -17.00 -29.85
CA ILE A 276 16.60 -16.31 -29.01
C ILE A 276 16.68 -16.98 -27.64
N VAL A 277 15.53 -17.20 -26.97
CA VAL A 277 15.44 -17.86 -25.66
C VAL A 277 16.12 -19.22 -25.68
N LYS A 278 15.87 -20.02 -26.73
CA LYS A 278 16.51 -21.32 -26.93
C LYS A 278 18.00 -21.21 -27.25
N LYS A 279 18.38 -20.35 -28.21
CA LYS A 279 19.79 -20.16 -28.64
C LYS A 279 20.71 -19.80 -27.47
N TYR A 280 20.24 -18.95 -26.56
CA TYR A 280 21.02 -18.47 -25.43
C TYR A 280 20.71 -19.18 -24.10
N ASN A 281 19.87 -20.23 -24.11
CA ASN A 281 19.43 -20.94 -22.90
C ASN A 281 18.95 -19.98 -21.79
N ILE A 282 18.16 -18.97 -22.15
CA ILE A 282 17.78 -17.88 -21.23
C ILE A 282 17.09 -18.42 -19.98
N ASN A 283 16.22 -19.42 -20.13
CA ASN A 283 15.51 -20.04 -19.01
C ASN A 283 16.45 -20.67 -17.98
N ASP A 284 17.50 -21.36 -18.41
CA ASP A 284 18.49 -21.94 -17.51
C ASP A 284 19.30 -20.87 -16.79
N ILE A 285 19.62 -19.76 -17.48
CA ILE A 285 20.31 -18.62 -16.90
C ILE A 285 19.43 -17.98 -15.82
N LEU A 286 18.15 -17.73 -16.12
CA LEU A 286 17.20 -17.16 -15.17
C LEU A 286 17.01 -18.08 -13.95
N TYR A 287 16.88 -19.38 -14.17
CA TYR A 287 16.75 -20.37 -13.10
C TYR A 287 18.00 -20.42 -12.20
N LYS A 288 19.21 -20.49 -12.78
CA LYS A 288 20.47 -20.44 -12.02
C LYS A 288 20.63 -19.14 -11.26
N ASN A 289 20.28 -18.01 -11.88
CA ASN A 289 20.30 -16.70 -11.24
C ASN A 289 19.34 -16.65 -10.04
N LYS A 290 18.13 -17.20 -10.18
CA LYS A 290 17.19 -17.31 -9.07
C LYS A 290 17.78 -18.11 -7.92
N GLN A 291 18.29 -19.32 -8.17
CA GLN A 291 18.88 -20.17 -7.11
C GLN A 291 20.03 -19.47 -6.39
N ASN A 292 20.94 -18.82 -7.14
CA ASN A 292 22.04 -18.05 -6.56
C ASN A 292 21.55 -16.88 -5.71
N ASN A 293 20.55 -16.13 -6.18
CA ASN A 293 19.99 -15.00 -5.45
C ASN A 293 19.19 -15.44 -4.22
N LEU A 294 18.50 -16.57 -4.28
CA LEU A 294 17.80 -17.15 -3.15
C LEU A 294 18.77 -17.59 -2.05
N PHE A 295 19.86 -18.28 -2.43
CA PHE A 295 20.94 -18.63 -1.50
C PHE A 295 21.56 -17.39 -0.85
N LYS A 296 21.84 -16.34 -1.64
CA LYS A 296 22.27 -15.04 -1.11
C LYS A 296 21.24 -14.46 -0.14
N GLY A 297 19.95 -14.59 -0.43
CA GLY A 297 18.84 -14.18 0.42
C GLY A 297 18.88 -14.84 1.80
N PHE A 298 19.03 -16.17 1.85
CA PHE A 298 19.15 -16.92 3.11
C PHE A 298 20.38 -16.47 3.92
N ARG A 299 21.54 -16.34 3.28
CA ARG A 299 22.77 -15.85 3.96
C ARG A 299 22.67 -14.40 4.42
N LYS A 300 21.95 -13.57 3.68
CA LYS A 300 21.72 -12.16 4.03
C LYS A 300 20.91 -12.04 5.32
N ILE A 301 20.00 -12.99 5.61
CA ILE A 301 19.28 -13.03 6.89
C ILE A 301 20.26 -13.26 8.06
N ASP A 302 21.20 -14.20 7.93
CA ASP A 302 22.21 -14.45 8.95
C ASP A 302 23.13 -13.24 9.16
N PHE A 303 23.57 -12.62 8.05
CA PHE A 303 24.36 -11.39 8.11
C PHE A 303 23.61 -10.26 8.83
N HIS A 304 22.35 -10.04 8.47
CA HIS A 304 21.50 -9.04 9.10
C HIS A 304 21.27 -9.31 10.59
N ARG A 305 21.21 -10.57 11.02
CA ARG A 305 21.14 -10.93 12.43
C ARG A 305 22.41 -10.50 13.17
N LEU A 306 23.59 -10.77 12.62
CA LEU A 306 24.87 -10.36 13.20
C LEU A 306 25.03 -8.83 13.22
N GLU A 307 24.69 -8.17 12.12
CA GLU A 307 24.68 -6.72 11.99
C GLU A 307 23.76 -6.07 13.02
N SER A 308 22.55 -6.63 13.23
CA SER A 308 21.60 -6.13 14.22
C SER A 308 22.14 -6.25 15.64
N LYS A 309 22.86 -7.33 15.97
CA LYS A 309 23.53 -7.47 17.28
C LYS A 309 24.59 -6.40 17.50
N LEU A 310 25.42 -6.10 16.49
CA LEU A 310 26.43 -5.05 16.58
C LEU A 310 25.78 -3.67 16.77
N LYS A 311 24.74 -3.37 15.98
CA LYS A 311 23.96 -2.13 16.10
C LYS A 311 23.30 -2.01 17.46
N ASN A 312 22.76 -3.12 18.00
CA ASN A 312 22.20 -3.15 19.36
C ASN A 312 23.22 -2.72 20.42
N SER A 313 24.45 -3.24 20.34
CA SER A 313 25.53 -2.84 21.25
C SER A 313 25.88 -1.36 21.13
N TYR A 314 25.94 -0.83 19.90
CA TYR A 314 26.18 0.59 19.67
C TYR A 314 25.06 1.47 20.24
N LEU A 315 23.79 1.09 20.00
CA LEU A 315 22.63 1.78 20.56
C LEU A 315 22.64 1.78 22.09
N GLN A 316 23.01 0.67 22.71
CA GLN A 316 23.13 0.61 24.17
C GLN A 316 24.18 1.60 24.70
N LEU A 317 25.32 1.77 23.99
CA LEU A 317 26.32 2.77 24.35
C LEU A 317 25.77 4.20 24.24
N LEU A 318 24.97 4.50 23.22
CA LEU A 318 24.32 5.80 23.08
C LEU A 318 23.29 6.05 24.20
N VAL A 319 22.45 5.06 24.50
CA VAL A 319 21.48 5.13 25.60
C VAL A 319 22.18 5.43 26.92
N ASN A 320 23.31 4.78 27.19
CA ASN A 320 24.10 5.01 28.39
C ASN A 320 24.71 6.43 28.47
N GLN A 321 24.89 7.11 27.34
CA GLN A 321 25.40 8.49 27.29
C GLN A 321 24.29 9.55 27.41
N TRP A 322 23.02 9.18 27.21
CA TRP A 322 21.93 10.14 27.21
C TRP A 322 21.59 10.61 28.63
N ASN A 323 21.76 11.91 28.84
CA ASN A 323 21.42 12.57 30.10
C ASN A 323 19.91 12.89 30.19
N LYS A 324 19.22 12.21 31.10
CA LYS A 324 17.78 12.34 31.35
C LYS A 324 17.28 13.78 31.62
N GLU A 325 18.10 14.64 32.22
CA GLU A 325 17.68 16.03 32.52
C GLU A 325 17.73 16.94 31.30
N LYS A 326 18.60 16.64 30.33
CA LYS A 326 18.76 17.45 29.12
C LYS A 326 17.67 17.19 28.08
N TRP A 327 17.09 15.98 28.06
CA TRP A 327 16.26 15.51 26.96
C TRP A 327 14.80 15.26 27.36
N ARG A 328 14.23 16.11 28.22
CA ARG A 328 12.79 16.04 28.54
C ARG A 328 11.93 16.49 27.36
N PHE A 329 10.82 15.81 27.13
CA PHE A 329 9.90 16.15 26.06
C PHE A 329 9.22 17.51 26.29
N SER A 330 9.17 18.33 25.25
CA SER A 330 8.23 19.45 25.09
C SER A 330 7.86 19.57 23.62
N ILE A 331 6.68 20.10 23.33
CA ILE A 331 6.16 20.19 21.95
C ILE A 331 7.09 21.07 21.10
N GLU A 332 7.61 22.16 21.66
CA GLU A 332 8.50 23.11 20.99
C GLU A 332 9.85 22.48 20.62
N LYS A 333 10.26 21.44 21.32
CA LYS A 333 11.51 20.70 21.08
C LYS A 333 11.31 19.45 20.22
N THR A 334 10.11 19.18 19.71
CA THR A 334 9.81 17.95 18.95
C THR A 334 10.81 17.71 17.82
N ASP A 335 11.07 18.73 16.99
CA ASP A 335 12.01 18.60 15.85
C ASP A 335 13.46 18.38 16.30
N GLU A 336 13.87 19.00 17.40
CA GLU A 336 15.20 18.81 18.00
C GLU A 336 15.34 17.37 18.52
N LEU A 337 14.36 16.90 19.30
CA LEU A 337 14.33 15.56 19.89
C LEU A 337 14.30 14.47 18.81
N VAL A 338 13.50 14.65 17.75
CA VAL A 338 13.50 13.71 16.63
C VAL A 338 14.88 13.65 15.99
N LYS A 339 15.56 14.77 15.76
CA LYS A 339 16.93 14.78 15.22
C LYS A 339 17.94 14.09 16.14
N ILE A 340 17.83 14.29 17.46
CA ILE A 340 18.70 13.66 18.46
C ILE A 340 18.51 12.15 18.48
N PHE A 341 17.25 11.69 18.44
CA PHE A 341 16.90 10.29 18.47
C PHE A 341 16.93 9.63 17.09
N GLU A 342 17.16 10.38 16.00
CA GLU A 342 17.14 9.83 14.66
C GLU A 342 18.10 8.66 14.44
N PRO A 343 19.35 8.65 14.96
CA PRO A 343 20.20 7.47 14.87
C PRO A 343 19.54 6.23 15.48
N PHE A 344 18.84 6.41 16.60
CA PHE A 344 18.10 5.34 17.25
C PHE A 344 16.88 4.90 16.44
N PHE A 345 16.07 5.86 15.96
CA PHE A 345 14.91 5.58 15.13
C PHE A 345 15.31 4.86 13.84
N VAL A 346 16.30 5.35 13.11
CA VAL A 346 16.82 4.70 11.90
C VAL A 346 17.17 3.24 12.14
N PHE A 347 17.83 2.93 13.26
CA PHE A 347 18.19 1.55 13.58
C PHE A 347 17.00 0.71 14.05
N GLN A 348 16.23 1.15 15.05
CA GLN A 348 15.11 0.37 15.58
C GLN A 348 13.97 0.18 14.58
N LEU A 349 13.70 1.20 13.77
CA LEU A 349 12.70 1.15 12.71
C LEU A 349 13.21 0.46 11.45
N SER A 350 14.52 0.21 11.35
CA SER A 350 15.03 -0.60 10.26
C SER A 350 14.34 -1.96 10.32
N PHE A 351 13.73 -2.33 9.21
CA PHE A 351 12.96 -3.55 9.13
C PHE A 351 13.79 -4.78 9.54
N ILE A 352 15.09 -4.75 9.27
CA ILE A 352 16.06 -5.76 9.69
C ILE A 352 16.10 -5.89 11.23
N TYR A 353 16.22 -4.80 11.97
CA TYR A 353 16.36 -4.82 13.42
C TYR A 353 15.06 -5.25 14.10
N SER A 354 13.91 -4.70 13.66
CA SER A 354 12.58 -5.01 14.24
C SER A 354 12.26 -6.51 14.21
N LYS A 355 12.77 -7.27 13.23
CA LYS A 355 12.54 -8.73 13.13
C LYS A 355 13.26 -9.56 14.16
N PHE A 356 14.45 -9.14 14.59
CA PHE A 356 15.25 -9.95 15.50
C PHE A 356 14.91 -9.70 16.98
N ASN A 357 13.90 -8.83 17.23
CA ASN A 357 13.34 -8.53 18.55
C ASN A 357 14.42 -8.32 19.62
N LEU A 358 15.45 -7.52 19.28
CA LEU A 358 16.55 -7.23 20.18
C LEU A 358 16.10 -6.15 21.16
N SER A 359 16.07 -6.50 22.45
CA SER A 359 15.74 -5.55 23.51
C SER A 359 16.92 -4.63 23.82
N LEU A 360 16.64 -3.34 23.98
CA LEU A 360 17.56 -2.38 24.58
C LEU A 360 17.14 -2.12 26.02
N ASP A 361 18.12 -1.88 26.89
CA ASP A 361 17.86 -1.42 28.25
C ASP A 361 17.71 0.10 28.23
N ILE A 362 16.47 0.55 28.07
CA ILE A 362 16.07 1.95 28.01
C ILE A 362 15.16 2.21 29.20
N ASN A 363 15.47 3.23 29.99
CA ASN A 363 14.58 3.64 31.07
C ASN A 363 13.26 4.20 30.53
N GLU A 364 12.19 4.08 31.32
CA GLU A 364 10.84 4.44 30.90
C GLU A 364 10.69 5.91 30.50
N ASP A 365 11.35 6.84 31.19
CA ASP A 365 11.23 8.28 30.91
C ASP A 365 11.84 8.69 29.56
N LEU A 366 12.97 8.10 29.22
CA LEU A 366 13.61 8.31 27.92
C LEU A 366 12.74 7.69 26.81
N LEU A 367 12.24 6.46 27.02
CA LEU A 367 11.34 5.81 26.07
C LEU A 367 10.06 6.63 25.87
N GLU A 368 9.49 7.18 26.94
CA GLU A 368 8.33 8.09 26.89
C GLU A 368 8.64 9.34 26.06
N THR A 369 9.81 9.95 26.25
CA THR A 369 10.24 11.11 25.45
C THR A 369 10.35 10.76 23.97
N MET A 370 10.89 9.59 23.64
CA MET A 370 11.00 9.11 22.26
C MET A 370 9.61 8.85 21.64
N VAL A 371 8.71 8.21 22.40
CA VAL A 371 7.31 7.97 22.00
C VAL A 371 6.58 9.29 21.73
N LEU A 372 6.66 10.25 22.65
CA LEU A 372 6.02 11.55 22.49
C LEU A 372 6.59 12.34 21.31
N SER A 373 7.90 12.31 21.09
CA SER A 373 8.51 12.99 19.93
C SER A 373 8.05 12.38 18.60
N LEU A 374 7.85 11.05 18.51
CA LEU A 374 7.25 10.40 17.34
C LEU A 374 5.77 10.75 17.16
N ILE A 375 4.97 10.81 18.22
CA ILE A 375 3.55 11.17 18.15
C ILE A 375 3.37 12.60 17.62
N TYR A 376 4.13 13.56 18.18
CA TYR A 376 4.03 14.97 17.82
C TYR A 376 4.71 15.32 16.49
N SER A 377 5.67 14.51 16.02
CA SER A 377 6.18 14.60 14.64
C SER A 377 5.34 13.80 13.62
N ASN A 378 4.19 13.29 14.04
CA ASN A 378 3.25 12.50 13.21
C ASN A 378 3.83 11.19 12.64
N ARG A 379 4.89 10.65 13.25
CA ARG A 379 5.50 9.36 12.92
C ARG A 379 4.81 8.21 13.66
N ILE A 380 3.48 8.12 13.51
CA ILE A 380 2.62 7.20 14.28
C ILE A 380 2.97 5.72 14.04
N LYS A 381 3.27 5.35 12.80
CA LYS A 381 3.69 3.98 12.46
C LYS A 381 4.96 3.60 13.20
N ASP A 382 5.91 4.52 13.25
CA ASP A 382 7.19 4.32 13.91
C ASP A 382 7.00 4.17 15.41
N CYS A 383 6.15 5.01 16.02
CA CYS A 383 5.77 4.89 17.42
C CYS A 383 5.23 3.49 17.76
N ASN A 384 4.32 2.95 16.94
CA ASN A 384 3.80 1.60 17.16
C ASN A 384 4.88 0.51 17.09
N ILE A 385 5.86 0.64 16.18
CA ILE A 385 7.00 -0.31 16.09
C ILE A 385 7.82 -0.25 17.38
N ILE A 386 8.13 0.95 17.87
CA ILE A 386 8.89 1.16 19.12
C ILE A 386 8.15 0.58 20.33
N LEU A 387 6.84 0.85 20.46
CA LEU A 387 6.01 0.31 21.54
C LEU A 387 5.99 -1.22 21.52
N ASN A 388 5.73 -1.83 20.36
CA ASN A 388 5.69 -3.29 20.19
C ASN A 388 7.03 -3.97 20.51
N SER A 389 8.14 -3.26 20.31
CA SER A 389 9.49 -3.76 20.61
C SER A 389 9.84 -3.65 22.09
N ASN A 390 9.06 -2.88 22.87
CA ASN A 390 9.32 -2.58 24.27
C ASN A 390 8.08 -2.88 25.14
N LYS A 391 7.53 -4.10 25.03
CA LYS A 391 6.30 -4.53 25.73
C LYS A 391 6.33 -4.49 27.27
N LYS A 392 7.49 -4.18 27.86
CA LYS A 392 7.64 -4.02 29.31
C LYS A 392 7.36 -2.60 29.79
N PHE A 393 7.16 -1.66 28.87
CA PHE A 393 6.91 -0.26 29.18
C PHE A 393 5.56 -0.09 29.86
N SER A 394 5.55 0.48 31.07
CA SER A 394 4.35 0.61 31.90
C SER A 394 3.19 1.36 31.22
N LYS A 395 3.49 2.34 30.37
CA LYS A 395 2.51 3.15 29.62
C LYS A 395 2.25 2.66 28.20
N GLU A 396 2.79 1.50 27.79
CA GLU A 396 2.68 0.96 26.42
C GLU A 396 1.24 1.00 25.91
N LYS A 397 0.31 0.48 26.72
CA LYS A 397 -1.10 0.38 26.34
C LYS A 397 -1.73 1.75 26.08
N ASP A 398 -1.48 2.74 26.94
CA ASP A 398 -2.05 4.08 26.78
C ASP A 398 -1.56 4.73 25.49
N TYR A 399 -0.24 4.70 25.22
CA TYR A 399 0.30 5.24 23.97
C TYR A 399 -0.09 4.45 22.72
N SER A 400 -0.24 3.13 22.82
CA SER A 400 -0.77 2.31 21.73
C SER A 400 -2.20 2.72 21.38
N ASP A 401 -3.03 2.97 22.39
CA ASP A 401 -4.42 3.41 22.19
C ASP A 401 -4.48 4.84 21.63
N ILE A 402 -3.59 5.75 22.06
CA ILE A 402 -3.43 7.07 21.44
C ILE A 402 -3.01 6.98 19.97
N CYS A 403 -2.00 6.16 19.64
CA CYS A 403 -1.54 5.97 18.27
C CYS A 403 -2.65 5.41 17.37
N LYS A 404 -3.40 4.40 17.87
CA LYS A 404 -4.58 3.87 17.17
C LYS A 404 -5.66 4.92 16.98
N ALA A 405 -5.92 5.76 17.99
CA ALA A 405 -6.91 6.81 17.89
C ALA A 405 -6.52 7.89 16.87
N ILE A 406 -5.26 8.31 16.82
CA ILE A 406 -4.75 9.26 15.81
C ILE A 406 -4.84 8.66 14.40
N TYR A 407 -4.39 7.41 14.25
CA TYR A 407 -4.45 6.68 12.98
C TYR A 407 -5.89 6.59 12.46
N ASN A 408 -6.81 6.15 13.31
CA ASN A 408 -8.23 6.04 12.96
C ASN A 408 -8.86 7.42 12.73
N LEU A 409 -8.46 8.46 13.46
CA LEU A 409 -8.99 9.82 13.25
C LEU A 409 -8.74 10.26 11.80
N LYS A 410 -7.53 10.01 11.27
CA LYS A 410 -7.21 10.31 9.88
C LYS A 410 -8.07 9.50 8.92
N ILE A 411 -8.18 8.19 9.12
CA ILE A 411 -8.98 7.30 8.25
C ILE A 411 -10.44 7.75 8.22
N GLU A 412 -11.04 7.95 9.39
CA GLU A 412 -12.45 8.32 9.52
C GLU A 412 -12.73 9.73 8.97
N LYS A 413 -11.77 10.66 9.07
CA LYS A 413 -11.83 11.97 8.39
C LYS A 413 -11.95 11.80 6.88
N TYR A 414 -11.09 10.97 6.26
CA TYR A 414 -11.12 10.74 4.81
C TYR A 414 -12.32 9.89 4.37
N ASN A 415 -12.83 9.00 5.22
CA ASN A 415 -14.10 8.30 5.04
C ASN A 415 -15.33 9.19 5.31
N LYS A 416 -15.14 10.43 5.79
CA LYS A 416 -16.20 11.38 6.17
C LYS A 416 -17.19 10.83 7.21
N ASN A 417 -16.72 9.97 8.12
CA ASN A 417 -17.53 9.40 9.19
C ASN A 417 -17.58 10.35 10.40
N LEU A 418 -18.47 11.34 10.35
CA LEU A 418 -18.57 12.40 11.37
C LEU A 418 -18.77 11.86 12.79
N ASN A 419 -19.60 10.83 12.95
CA ASN A 419 -19.86 10.22 14.25
C ASN A 419 -18.58 9.66 14.87
N ARG A 420 -17.82 8.89 14.09
CA ARG A 420 -16.58 8.30 14.59
C ARG A 420 -15.48 9.33 14.80
N VAL A 421 -15.39 10.32 13.91
CA VAL A 421 -14.47 11.46 14.07
C VAL A 421 -14.72 12.19 15.39
N ASN A 422 -15.97 12.54 15.70
CA ASN A 422 -16.29 13.27 16.92
C ASN A 422 -15.94 12.47 18.20
N VAL A 423 -16.17 11.16 18.19
CA VAL A 423 -15.79 10.28 19.31
C VAL A 423 -14.27 10.25 19.51
N LEU A 424 -13.51 10.03 18.43
CA LEU A 424 -12.05 9.96 18.48
C LEU A 424 -11.43 11.31 18.86
N LEU A 425 -11.97 12.40 18.32
CA LEU A 425 -11.51 13.75 18.60
C LEU A 425 -11.72 14.11 20.08
N LYS A 426 -12.91 13.82 20.63
CA LYS A 426 -13.19 14.02 22.06
C LYS A 426 -12.25 13.21 22.94
N TYR A 427 -12.01 11.95 22.59
CA TYR A 427 -11.07 11.08 23.30
C TYR A 427 -9.65 11.67 23.34
N LEU A 428 -9.11 12.08 22.19
CA LEU A 428 -7.76 12.65 22.07
C LEU A 428 -7.62 13.99 22.80
N ILE A 429 -8.63 14.86 22.72
CA ILE A 429 -8.65 16.14 23.44
C ILE A 429 -8.65 15.90 24.96
N ASN A 430 -9.50 14.99 25.46
CA ASN A 430 -9.55 14.64 26.89
C ASN A 430 -8.23 14.03 27.39
N LYS A 431 -7.43 13.45 26.49
CA LYS A 431 -6.09 12.91 26.76
C LYS A 431 -4.98 13.94 26.58
N ASN A 432 -5.30 15.22 26.39
CA ASN A 432 -4.37 16.34 26.19
C ASN A 432 -3.54 16.26 24.90
N TYR A 433 -4.12 15.73 23.81
CA TYR A 433 -3.50 15.71 22.47
C TYR A 433 -4.14 16.73 21.51
N SER A 434 -4.69 17.83 22.03
CA SER A 434 -5.33 18.90 21.22
C SER A 434 -4.41 19.53 20.18
N ASN A 435 -3.09 19.49 20.44
CA ASN A 435 -2.05 20.11 19.62
C ASN A 435 -1.37 19.11 18.67
N GLN A 436 -1.82 17.85 18.64
CA GLN A 436 -1.31 16.87 17.70
C GLN A 436 -1.81 17.23 16.27
N ILE A 437 -0.94 17.09 15.27
CA ILE A 437 -1.22 17.63 13.92
C ILE A 437 -2.46 17.05 13.22
N GLU A 438 -2.76 15.76 13.35
CA GLU A 438 -3.99 15.18 12.78
C GLU A 438 -5.23 15.63 13.53
N VAL A 439 -5.12 15.88 14.84
CA VAL A 439 -6.19 16.51 15.63
C VAL A 439 -6.46 17.93 15.12
N LEU A 440 -5.41 18.73 14.89
CA LEU A 440 -5.53 20.08 14.33
C LEU A 440 -6.10 20.07 12.91
N ARG A 441 -5.58 19.21 12.02
CA ARG A 441 -6.11 19.03 10.65
C ARG A 441 -7.58 18.65 10.66
N THR A 442 -8.00 17.80 11.59
CA THR A 442 -9.40 17.36 11.70
C THR A 442 -10.31 18.45 12.26
N ARG A 443 -9.85 19.22 13.26
CA ARG A 443 -10.57 20.40 13.76
C ARG A 443 -10.74 21.46 12.67
N ALA A 444 -9.67 21.72 11.92
CA ALA A 444 -9.68 22.62 10.77
C ALA A 444 -10.67 22.16 9.68
N TRP A 445 -10.68 20.86 9.36
CA TRP A 445 -11.62 20.26 8.43
C TRP A 445 -13.09 20.46 8.86
N LEU A 446 -13.41 20.13 10.12
CA LEU A 446 -14.76 20.29 10.67
C LEU A 446 -15.20 21.75 10.62
N LEU A 447 -14.35 22.68 11.07
CA LEU A 447 -14.64 24.12 11.05
C LEU A 447 -14.87 24.64 9.62
N SER A 448 -14.10 24.17 8.64
CA SER A 448 -14.31 24.57 7.24
C SER A 448 -15.56 23.98 6.60
N SER A 449 -16.03 22.84 7.12
CA SER A 449 -17.23 22.16 6.63
C SER A 449 -18.51 22.81 7.19
N GLU A 450 -18.47 23.26 8.44
CA GLU A 450 -19.57 23.95 9.11
C GLU A 450 -19.06 25.19 9.88
N PRO A 451 -18.82 26.32 9.18
CA PRO A 451 -18.36 27.56 9.81
C PRO A 451 -19.37 28.12 10.84
N THR A 452 -18.88 28.77 11.91
CA THR A 452 -19.71 29.18 13.06
C THR A 452 -20.61 30.40 12.81
N LYS A 453 -20.61 30.95 11.58
CA LYS A 453 -21.18 32.24 11.16
C LYS A 453 -20.48 33.47 11.77
N SER A 454 -19.57 33.31 12.72
CA SER A 454 -18.69 34.38 13.21
C SER A 454 -17.36 34.35 12.46
N LYS A 455 -17.27 35.17 11.41
CA LYS A 455 -16.07 35.24 10.55
C LYS A 455 -14.78 35.51 11.35
N ASN A 456 -14.85 36.39 12.35
CA ASN A 456 -13.67 36.73 13.14
C ASN A 456 -13.22 35.58 14.03
N ASP A 457 -14.14 34.85 14.65
CA ASP A 457 -13.82 33.72 15.53
C ASP A 457 -13.25 32.55 14.73
N ASP A 458 -13.82 32.25 13.57
CA ASP A 458 -13.29 31.23 12.67
C ASP A 458 -11.87 31.59 12.20
N ILE A 459 -11.64 32.83 11.76
CA ILE A 459 -10.31 33.30 11.34
C ILE A 459 -9.31 33.21 12.50
N ASN A 460 -9.70 33.57 13.72
CA ASN A 460 -8.82 33.50 14.89
C ASN A 460 -8.49 32.04 15.23
N SER A 461 -9.45 31.13 15.12
CA SER A 461 -9.22 29.69 15.29
C SER A 461 -8.21 29.14 14.28
N PHE A 462 -8.32 29.53 13.00
CA PHE A 462 -7.34 29.13 11.98
C PHE A 462 -5.94 29.71 12.24
N LYS A 463 -5.83 30.95 12.72
CA LYS A 463 -4.52 31.53 13.11
C LYS A 463 -3.87 30.73 14.23
N GLU A 464 -4.65 30.32 15.23
CA GLU A 464 -4.16 29.45 16.32
C GLU A 464 -3.71 28.09 15.75
N PHE A 465 -4.54 27.45 14.93
CA PHE A 465 -4.19 26.15 14.32
C PHE A 465 -2.91 26.23 13.49
N LEU A 466 -2.76 27.27 12.66
CA LEU A 466 -1.56 27.48 11.83
C LEU A 466 -0.32 27.77 12.66
N SER A 467 -0.46 28.52 13.75
CA SER A 467 0.65 28.77 14.68
C SER A 467 1.14 27.48 15.34
N ILE A 468 0.23 26.61 15.79
CA ILE A 468 0.59 25.36 16.48
C ILE A 468 1.10 24.31 15.49
N SER A 469 0.50 24.23 14.31
CA SER A 469 0.85 23.25 13.28
C SER A 469 2.09 23.62 12.45
N ASN A 470 2.73 24.75 12.76
CA ASN A 470 3.83 25.31 11.97
C ASN A 470 3.47 25.44 10.49
N ASN A 471 2.36 26.14 10.20
CA ASN A 471 1.95 26.48 8.84
C ASN A 471 1.61 25.26 7.95
N ASP A 472 0.97 24.24 8.53
CA ASP A 472 0.59 23.03 7.80
C ASP A 472 -0.32 23.32 6.58
N LEU A 473 0.05 22.78 5.42
CA LEU A 473 -0.64 23.05 4.15
C LEU A 473 -2.07 22.50 4.10
N GLU A 474 -2.37 21.42 4.82
CA GLU A 474 -3.74 20.89 4.89
C GLU A 474 -4.62 21.81 5.75
N VAL A 475 -4.10 22.34 6.86
CA VAL A 475 -4.79 23.38 7.65
C VAL A 475 -4.99 24.65 6.83
N PHE A 476 -3.97 25.10 6.07
CA PHE A 476 -4.10 26.24 5.16
C PHE A 476 -5.19 26.05 4.11
N LYS A 477 -5.32 24.84 3.56
CA LYS A 477 -6.38 24.52 2.61
C LYS A 477 -7.76 24.72 3.23
N TYR A 478 -7.99 24.24 4.45
CA TYR A 478 -9.27 24.43 5.15
C TYR A 478 -9.52 25.89 5.55
N TYR A 479 -8.45 26.64 5.82
CA TYR A 479 -8.56 28.08 6.02
C TYR A 479 -9.02 28.79 4.72
N ALA A 480 -8.41 28.43 3.57
CA ALA A 480 -8.82 28.96 2.27
C ALA A 480 -10.28 28.60 1.94
N ASP A 481 -10.73 27.38 2.25
CA ASP A 481 -12.13 26.96 2.11
C ASP A 481 -13.08 27.86 2.92
N THR A 482 -12.69 28.20 4.14
CA THR A 482 -13.48 29.07 5.03
C THR A 482 -13.51 30.52 4.53
N LEU A 483 -12.38 31.04 4.04
CA LEU A 483 -12.32 32.37 3.42
C LEU A 483 -13.21 32.45 2.17
N TYR A 484 -13.20 31.38 1.36
CA TYR A 484 -14.07 31.26 0.20
C TYR A 484 -15.55 31.31 0.60
N TYR A 485 -15.94 30.55 1.63
CA TYR A 485 -17.29 30.55 2.19
C TYR A 485 -17.74 31.97 2.61
N TYR A 486 -16.85 32.73 3.24
CA TYR A 486 -17.10 34.14 3.62
C TYR A 486 -16.95 35.16 2.49
N GLY A 487 -16.95 34.72 1.23
CA GLY A 487 -16.94 35.59 0.05
C GLY A 487 -15.57 36.17 -0.31
N LYS A 488 -14.49 35.84 0.41
CA LYS A 488 -13.13 36.30 0.10
C LYS A 488 -12.47 35.45 -0.98
N LYS A 489 -13.10 35.38 -2.15
CA LYS A 489 -12.73 34.45 -3.22
C LYS A 489 -11.33 34.70 -3.80
N GLU A 490 -10.90 35.95 -3.93
CA GLU A 490 -9.57 36.27 -4.48
C GLU A 490 -8.45 35.79 -3.57
N GLU A 491 -8.57 36.06 -2.26
CA GLU A 491 -7.65 35.61 -1.22
C GLU A 491 -7.57 34.08 -1.19
N ALA A 492 -8.72 33.39 -1.14
CA ALA A 492 -8.80 31.94 -1.17
C ALA A 492 -8.18 31.34 -2.45
N ASN A 493 -8.43 31.93 -3.63
CA ASN A 493 -7.88 31.45 -4.88
C ASN A 493 -6.36 31.61 -4.97
N LYS A 494 -5.80 32.68 -4.38
CA LYS A 494 -4.35 32.84 -4.26
C LYS A 494 -3.77 31.71 -3.40
N MET A 495 -4.34 31.49 -2.22
CA MET A 495 -3.92 30.41 -1.34
C MET A 495 -4.01 29.04 -2.00
N TYR A 496 -5.09 28.74 -2.74
CA TYR A 496 -5.22 27.50 -3.48
C TYR A 496 -4.09 27.28 -4.49
N LYS A 497 -3.65 28.32 -5.20
CA LYS A 497 -2.52 28.23 -6.13
C LYS A 497 -1.21 28.00 -5.40
N ASP A 498 -0.98 28.70 -4.30
CA ASP A 498 0.22 28.55 -3.47
C ASP A 498 0.30 27.11 -2.92
N ILE A 499 -0.81 26.58 -2.39
CA ILE A 499 -0.90 25.19 -1.91
C ILE A 499 -0.65 24.17 -3.03
N LEU A 500 -1.16 24.40 -4.24
CA LEU A 500 -0.92 23.49 -5.37
C LEU A 500 0.56 23.43 -5.81
N ASN A 501 1.33 24.50 -5.55
CA ASN A 501 2.75 24.55 -5.88
C ASN A 501 3.62 23.87 -4.83
N GLU A 502 3.20 23.89 -3.57
CA GLU A 502 4.02 23.42 -2.43
C GLU A 502 3.59 22.06 -1.87
N SER A 503 2.31 21.69 -2.00
CA SER A 503 1.79 20.47 -1.41
C SER A 503 2.12 19.24 -2.24
N ASN A 504 2.40 18.15 -1.55
CA ASN A 504 2.42 16.80 -2.10
C ASN A 504 1.20 15.97 -1.65
N ASN A 505 0.22 16.54 -0.94
CA ASN A 505 -0.96 15.81 -0.52
C ASN A 505 -1.97 15.73 -1.69
N GLY A 506 -1.98 14.59 -2.38
CA GLY A 506 -2.78 14.40 -3.60
C GLY A 506 -4.28 14.57 -3.38
N MET A 507 -4.80 14.24 -2.17
CA MET A 507 -6.22 14.42 -1.86
C MET A 507 -6.63 15.89 -1.83
N ILE A 508 -5.83 16.75 -1.19
CA ILE A 508 -6.16 18.17 -1.13
C ILE A 508 -5.90 18.85 -2.49
N MET A 509 -4.87 18.41 -3.22
CA MET A 509 -4.60 18.90 -4.57
C MET A 509 -5.76 18.55 -5.52
N LEU A 510 -6.30 17.34 -5.45
CA LEU A 510 -7.47 16.92 -6.24
C LEU A 510 -8.70 17.77 -5.90
N ASP A 511 -8.99 17.97 -4.61
CA ASP A 511 -10.11 18.81 -4.18
C ASP A 511 -9.98 20.25 -4.68
N ILE A 512 -8.79 20.87 -4.55
CA ILE A 512 -8.52 22.22 -5.04
C ILE A 512 -8.70 22.29 -6.56
N LYS A 513 -8.14 21.33 -7.32
CA LYS A 513 -8.29 21.28 -8.79
C LYS A 513 -9.76 21.21 -9.19
N ASN A 514 -10.57 20.42 -8.50
CA ASN A 514 -12.01 20.31 -8.74
C ASN A 514 -12.76 21.62 -8.45
N LYS A 515 -12.37 22.34 -7.39
CA LYS A 515 -12.95 23.66 -7.08
C LYS A 515 -12.60 24.72 -8.14
N LEU A 516 -11.37 24.68 -8.65
CA LEU A 516 -10.92 25.60 -9.70
C LEU A 516 -11.48 25.26 -11.09
N SER A 517 -11.69 23.97 -11.40
CA SER A 517 -12.22 23.52 -12.70
C SER A 517 -13.72 23.76 -12.88
N LYS A 518 -14.53 23.57 -11.82
CA LYS A 518 -15.96 23.90 -11.81
C LYS A 518 -16.26 25.37 -12.19
N LYS A 519 -15.27 26.25 -12.08
CA LYS A 519 -15.36 27.66 -12.49
C LYS A 519 -15.23 27.87 -14.01
N ARG A 520 -14.59 26.95 -14.75
CA ARG A 520 -14.40 27.07 -16.21
C ARG A 520 -15.62 26.63 -17.02
N GLY A 521 -16.46 25.73 -16.49
CA GLY A 521 -17.68 25.27 -17.16
C GLY A 521 -18.93 26.13 -16.93
N GLY A 522 -18.82 27.23 -16.19
CA GLY A 522 -19.96 28.09 -15.82
C GLY A 522 -20.05 29.41 -16.60
N LEU A 523 -19.36 29.53 -17.74
CA LEU A 523 -19.33 30.76 -18.54
C LEU A 523 -20.05 30.69 -19.89
N ASP A 524 -20.66 29.56 -20.27
CA ASP A 524 -21.33 29.40 -21.58
C ASP A 524 -22.84 29.03 -21.52
N GLU A 525 -23.54 29.29 -20.40
CA GLU A 525 -25.02 29.11 -20.33
C GLU A 525 -25.79 30.40 -19.98
N LYS A 526 -25.26 31.56 -20.37
CA LYS A 526 -26.07 32.79 -20.48
C LYS A 526 -25.65 33.60 -21.71
N ASN A 527 -26.23 33.24 -22.86
CA ASN A 527 -26.75 34.13 -23.91
C ASN A 527 -26.81 33.39 -25.26
N ASN A 528 -27.95 32.72 -25.51
CA ASN A 528 -28.78 32.89 -26.71
C ASN A 528 -29.99 31.94 -26.65
#